data_AF-A0A3M1N333-F1
#
_entry.id   AF-A0A3M1N333-F1
#
_cell.length_a   1.000
_cell.length_b   1.000
_cell.length_c   1.000
_cell.angle_alpha   90.00
_cell.angle_beta   90.00
_cell.angle_gamma   90.00
#
_symmetry.space_group_name_H-M   'P 1'
#
loop_
_entity.id
_entity.type
_entity.pdbx_description
1 polymer ?
#
loop_
_entity_poly.entity_id
_entity_poly.type
_entity_poly.pdbx_seq_one_letter_code
_entity_poly.pdbx_strand_id
1 'polypeptide(L)'
;KLITASMRKAMRPGSVLVDLAAETGGNCEETLPGQTQVLDGITLLAPLNLPATLPVHASQMLARNLAEFLGLFRRQEGPPALHTQDDILKATCLLWQGNPLTQLV
;
A
#
# COMPACT_ATOMS: atom_id res chain seq x y z
N LYS A 1 -5.42 5.59 18.08
CA LYS A 1 -6.38 4.80 17.27
C LYS A 1 -7.53 5.72 16.90
N LEU A 2 -8.04 5.65 15.67
CA LEU A 2 -9.06 6.59 15.16
C LEU A 2 -10.49 6.16 15.53
N ILE A 3 -10.74 4.85 15.58
CA ILE A 3 -12.02 4.26 15.97
C ILE A 3 -11.84 3.53 17.29
N THR A 4 -12.42 4.05 18.37
CA THR A 4 -12.38 3.39 19.68
C THR A 4 -13.39 2.25 19.77
N ALA A 5 -13.21 1.36 20.74
CA ALA A 5 -14.17 0.30 21.03
C ALA A 5 -15.57 0.86 21.36
N SER A 6 -15.64 1.99 22.07
CA SER A 6 -16.91 2.66 22.40
C SER A 6 -17.60 3.22 21.16
N MET A 7 -16.85 3.83 20.23
CA MET A 7 -17.39 4.30 18.95
C MET A 7 -17.93 3.14 18.11
N ARG A 8 -17.19 2.02 18.04
CA ARG A 8 -17.64 0.81 17.32
C ARG A 8 -18.91 0.22 17.94
N LYS A 9 -18.98 0.13 19.27
CA LYS A 9 -20.15 -0.39 20.00
C LYS A 9 -21.42 0.46 19.82
N ALA A 10 -21.26 1.76 19.53
CA ALA A 10 -22.37 2.65 19.23
C ALA A 10 -22.92 2.48 17.79
N MET A 11 -22.27 1.67 16.95
CA MET A 11 -22.77 1.36 15.62
C MET A 11 -24.04 0.48 15.69
N ARG A 12 -24.85 0.52 14.64
CA ARG A 12 -26.04 -0.32 14.54
C ARG A 12 -25.62 -1.80 14.45
N PRO A 13 -26.25 -2.73 15.19
CA PRO A 13 -26.01 -4.16 15.01
C PRO A 13 -26.15 -4.60 13.55
N GLY A 14 -25.26 -5.47 13.10
CA GLY A 14 -25.14 -5.90 11.70
C GLY A 14 -24.25 -5.00 10.83
N SER A 15 -23.70 -3.90 11.37
CA SER A 15 -22.73 -3.10 10.61
C SER A 15 -21.44 -3.87 10.35
N VAL A 16 -20.73 -3.45 9.30
CA VAL A 16 -19.44 -4.01 8.91
C VAL A 16 -18.40 -2.89 8.89
N LEU A 17 -17.26 -3.11 9.55
CA LEU A 17 -16.09 -2.23 9.51
C LEU A 17 -14.95 -2.96 8.80
N VAL A 18 -14.40 -2.35 7.77
CA VAL A 18 -13.23 -2.87 7.04
C VAL A 18 -12.04 -1.96 7.32
N ASP A 19 -11.08 -2.44 8.10
CA ASP A 19 -9.89 -1.69 8.49
C ASP A 19 -8.74 -1.96 7.51
N LEU A 20 -8.61 -1.09 6.51
CA LEU A 20 -7.55 -1.19 5.49
C LEU A 20 -6.15 -0.83 6.03
N ALA A 21 -6.06 -0.25 7.24
CA ALA A 21 -4.78 0.11 7.85
C ALA A 21 -4.24 -0.98 8.78
N ALA A 22 -4.84 -2.18 8.77
CA ALA A 22 -4.49 -3.27 9.67
C ALA A 22 -2.99 -3.62 9.68
N GLU A 23 -2.33 -3.56 8.52
CA GLU A 23 -0.89 -3.83 8.36
C GLU A 23 0.01 -2.81 9.07
N THR A 24 -0.43 -1.56 9.20
CA THR A 24 0.35 -0.46 9.80
C THR A 24 -0.13 -0.14 11.21
N GLY A 25 -0.71 -1.13 11.90
CA GLY A 25 -1.18 -1.01 13.27
C GLY A 25 -2.69 -0.82 13.41
N GLY A 26 -3.46 -0.57 12.35
CA GLY A 26 -4.94 -0.53 12.35
C GLY A 26 -5.57 0.75 12.89
N ASN A 27 -6.66 1.20 12.26
CA ASN A 27 -7.44 2.36 12.68
C ASN A 27 -8.33 2.08 13.91
N CYS A 28 -8.81 0.84 14.07
CA CYS A 28 -9.62 0.46 15.22
C CYS A 28 -8.78 -0.16 16.36
N GLU A 29 -9.17 0.10 17.60
CA GLU A 29 -8.49 -0.41 18.81
C GLU A 29 -8.44 -1.94 18.85
N GLU A 30 -9.52 -2.58 18.43
CA GLU A 30 -9.71 -4.04 18.49
C GLU A 30 -9.38 -4.74 17.16
N THR A 31 -8.72 -4.03 16.24
CA THR A 31 -8.24 -4.60 14.96
C THR A 31 -7.19 -5.68 15.23
N LEU A 32 -7.48 -6.90 14.80
CA LEU A 32 -6.52 -8.00 14.73
C LEU A 32 -6.13 -8.21 13.26
N PRO A 33 -4.90 -7.84 12.84
CA PRO A 33 -4.48 -7.95 11.45
C PRO A 33 -4.61 -9.39 10.92
N GLY A 34 -5.20 -9.53 9.74
CA GLY A 34 -5.47 -10.81 9.08
C GLY A 34 -6.74 -11.52 9.53
N GLN A 35 -7.50 -10.96 10.48
CA GLN A 35 -8.67 -11.62 11.04
C GLN A 35 -9.98 -10.91 10.69
N THR A 36 -11.05 -11.70 10.67
CA THR A 36 -12.42 -11.20 10.71
C THR A 36 -13.03 -11.58 12.05
N GLN A 37 -13.55 -10.60 12.76
CA GLN A 37 -14.12 -10.77 14.10
C GLN A 37 -15.56 -10.26 14.12
N VAL A 38 -16.42 -10.87 14.93
CA VAL A 38 -17.74 -10.31 15.25
C VAL A 38 -17.73 -9.90 16.71
N LEU A 39 -17.86 -8.60 16.96
CA LEU A 39 -17.82 -8.01 18.29
C LEU A 39 -19.09 -7.17 18.48
N ASP A 40 -19.85 -7.40 19.56
CA ASP A 40 -21.08 -6.64 19.86
C ASP A 40 -22.08 -6.55 18.70
N GLY A 41 -22.16 -7.61 17.87
CA GLY A 41 -23.02 -7.65 16.68
C GLY A 41 -22.47 -6.88 15.46
N ILE A 42 -21.22 -6.39 15.50
CA ILE A 42 -20.53 -5.68 14.42
C ILE A 42 -19.44 -6.58 13.84
N THR A 43 -19.38 -6.71 12.51
CA THR A 43 -18.31 -7.47 11.85
C THR A 43 -17.13 -6.56 11.57
N LEU A 44 -15.95 -6.89 12.11
CA LEU A 44 -14.69 -6.19 11.89
C LEU A 44 -13.78 -7.03 11.01
N LEU A 45 -13.53 -6.59 9.78
CA LEU A 45 -12.58 -7.21 8.84
C LEU A 45 -11.27 -6.41 8.86
N ALA A 46 -10.16 -7.13 8.97
CA ALA A 46 -8.83 -6.55 8.94
C ALA A 46 -7.93 -7.33 7.95
N PRO A 47 -8.25 -7.35 6.65
CA PRO A 47 -7.52 -8.15 5.67
C PRO A 47 -6.07 -7.65 5.54
N LEU A 48 -5.14 -8.59 5.38
CA LEU A 48 -3.77 -8.30 4.95
C LEU A 48 -3.67 -8.48 3.44
N ASN A 49 -2.80 -7.71 2.81
CA ASN A 49 -2.52 -7.78 1.38
C ASN A 49 -3.81 -7.83 0.55
N LEU A 50 -4.72 -6.89 0.79
CA LEU A 50 -6.00 -6.83 0.10
C LEU A 50 -5.86 -6.88 -1.44
N PRO A 51 -4.85 -6.26 -2.08
CA PRO A 51 -4.64 -6.40 -3.52
C PRO A 51 -4.50 -7.86 -3.99
N ALA A 52 -3.96 -8.76 -3.18
CA ALA A 52 -3.84 -10.18 -3.52
C ALA A 52 -5.18 -10.93 -3.60
N THR A 53 -6.27 -10.35 -3.08
CA THR A 53 -7.63 -10.90 -3.24
C THR A 53 -8.23 -10.63 -4.63
N LEU A 54 -7.63 -9.70 -5.39
CA LEU A 54 -7.97 -9.38 -6.78
C LEU A 54 -6.71 -9.47 -7.66
N PRO A 55 -6.04 -10.65 -7.72
CA PRO A 55 -4.68 -10.76 -8.20
C PRO A 55 -4.53 -10.35 -9.67
N VAL A 56 -5.49 -10.70 -10.53
CA VAL A 56 -5.46 -10.36 -11.96
C VAL A 56 -5.41 -8.85 -12.18
N HIS A 57 -6.31 -8.10 -11.52
CA HIS A 57 -6.36 -6.64 -11.67
C HIS A 57 -5.19 -5.95 -10.99
N ALA A 58 -4.80 -6.41 -9.79
CA ALA A 58 -3.62 -5.89 -9.10
C ALA A 58 -2.36 -6.05 -9.95
N SER A 59 -2.15 -7.22 -10.55
CA SER A 59 -1.02 -7.47 -11.46
C SER A 59 -1.08 -6.60 -12.72
N GLN A 60 -2.25 -6.42 -13.34
CA GLN A 60 -2.39 -5.56 -14.52
C GLN A 60 -2.05 -4.10 -14.21
N MET A 61 -2.56 -3.55 -13.10
CA MET A 61 -2.28 -2.17 -12.70
C MET A 61 -0.81 -1.98 -12.34
N LEU A 62 -0.21 -2.92 -11.60
CA LEU A 62 1.22 -2.87 -11.27
C LEU A 62 2.10 -2.95 -12.52
N ALA A 63 1.79 -3.87 -13.45
CA ALA A 63 2.53 -4.02 -14.70
C ALA A 63 2.50 -2.73 -15.53
N ARG A 64 1.35 -2.04 -15.57
CA ARG A 64 1.24 -0.74 -16.23
C ARG A 64 2.10 0.31 -15.55
N ASN A 65 2.06 0.42 -14.22
CA ASN A 65 2.91 1.36 -13.48
C ASN A 65 4.41 1.11 -13.74
N LEU A 66 4.82 -0.16 -13.77
CA LEU A 66 6.20 -0.54 -14.09
C LEU A 66 6.57 -0.21 -15.54
N ALA A 67 5.68 -0.45 -16.51
CA ALA A 67 5.94 -0.13 -17.91
C ALA A 67 6.14 1.37 -18.13
N GLU A 68 5.29 2.21 -17.53
CA GLU A 68 5.43 3.67 -17.61
C GLU A 68 6.70 4.16 -16.90
N PHE A 69 7.00 3.62 -15.71
CA PHE A 69 8.22 3.94 -14.97
C PHE A 69 9.49 3.54 -15.72
N LEU A 70 9.53 2.35 -16.32
CA LEU A 70 10.64 1.91 -17.18
C LEU A 70 10.78 2.77 -18.43
N GLY A 71 9.68 3.37 -18.91
CA GLY A 71 9.67 4.36 -19.98
C GLY A 71 10.58 5.56 -19.68
N LEU A 72 10.73 5.96 -18.42
CA LEU A 72 11.59 7.07 -18.00
C LEU A 72 13.08 6.81 -18.25
N PHE A 73 13.51 5.54 -18.31
CA PHE A 73 14.91 5.18 -18.59
C PHE A 73 15.25 5.25 -20.09
N ARG A 74 14.26 5.39 -20.97
CA ARG A 74 14.49 5.42 -22.42
C ARG A 74 15.35 6.61 -22.81
N ARG A 75 16.17 6.39 -23.84
CA ARG A 75 16.97 7.42 -24.50
C ARG A 75 16.58 7.48 -25.97
N GLN A 76 16.86 8.60 -26.63
CA GLN A 76 16.71 8.70 -28.08
C GLN A 76 17.71 7.79 -28.79
N GLU A 77 18.94 7.70 -28.27
CA GLU A 77 20.00 6.83 -28.78
C GLU A 77 20.72 6.10 -27.64
N GLY A 78 21.17 4.87 -27.91
CA GLY A 78 21.88 4.03 -26.94
C GLY A 78 20.97 3.25 -25.97
N PRO A 79 21.57 2.47 -25.04
CA PRO A 79 20.81 1.68 -24.07
C PRO A 79 20.10 2.57 -23.04
N PRO A 80 19.04 2.05 -22.38
CA PRO A 80 18.40 2.73 -21.26
C PRO A 80 19.42 3.10 -20.18
N ALA A 81 19.26 4.28 -19.59
CA ALA A 81 20.17 4.78 -18.55
C ALA A 81 19.39 5.54 -17.48
N LEU A 82 19.96 5.60 -16.28
CA LEU A 82 19.43 6.44 -15.20
C LEU A 82 19.70 7.91 -15.52
N HIS A 83 18.65 8.72 -15.63
CA HIS A 83 18.76 10.17 -15.80
C HIS A 83 18.65 10.84 -14.43
N THR A 84 19.76 11.29 -13.87
CA THR A 84 19.79 11.92 -12.52
C THR A 84 19.11 13.29 -12.46
N GLN A 85 18.71 13.83 -13.61
CA GLN A 85 17.90 15.05 -13.74
C GLN A 85 16.39 14.76 -13.75
N ASP A 86 15.97 13.51 -13.94
CA ASP A 86 14.56 13.14 -13.82
C ASP A 86 14.21 13.00 -12.34
N ASP A 87 13.24 13.81 -11.88
CA ASP A 87 12.87 13.88 -10.47
C ASP A 87 12.31 12.56 -9.95
N ILE A 88 11.60 11.80 -10.77
CA ILE A 88 11.00 10.52 -10.39
C ILE A 88 12.12 9.48 -10.23
N LEU A 89 13.02 9.37 -11.20
CA LEU A 89 14.16 8.44 -11.14
C LEU A 89 15.10 8.76 -9.97
N LYS A 90 15.36 10.05 -9.72
CA LYS A 90 16.20 10.49 -8.61
C LYS A 90 15.56 10.22 -7.25
N ALA A 91 14.24 10.42 -7.11
CA ALA A 91 13.53 10.20 -5.85
C ALA A 91 13.33 8.71 -5.52
N THR A 92 13.25 7.86 -6.54
CA THR A 92 13.00 6.41 -6.37
C THR A 92 14.26 5.56 -6.29
N CYS A 93 15.40 6.05 -6.79
CA CYS A 93 16.67 5.32 -6.79
C CYS A 93 17.40 5.45 -5.45
N LEU A 94 17.29 4.44 -4.59
CA LEU A 94 17.95 4.43 -3.28
C LEU A 94 19.48 4.30 -3.37
N LEU A 95 19.97 3.42 -4.26
CA LEU A 95 21.39 3.10 -4.41
C LEU A 95 21.79 3.14 -5.89
N TRP A 96 22.88 3.84 -6.19
CA TRP A 96 23.46 3.92 -7.53
C TRP A 96 24.98 3.67 -7.47
N GLN A 97 25.45 2.67 -8.20
CA GLN A 97 26.88 2.31 -8.27
C GLN A 97 27.55 2.17 -6.89
N GLY A 98 26.85 1.56 -5.94
CA GLY A 98 27.36 1.35 -4.58
C GLY A 98 27.28 2.56 -3.64
N ASN A 99 26.74 3.70 -4.11
CA ASN A 99 26.56 4.91 -3.30
C ASN A 99 25.06 5.20 -3.10
N PRO A 100 24.63 5.61 -1.89
CA PRO A 100 23.26 6.09 -1.69
C PRO A 100 22.99 7.33 -2.54
N LEU A 101 21.90 7.33 -3.31
CA LEU A 101 21.50 8.47 -4.13
C LEU A 101 20.38 9.29 -3.48
N THR A 102 19.42 8.62 -2.84
CA THR A 102 18.40 9.24 -1.99
C THR A 102 18.70 8.94 -0.53
N GLN A 103 18.57 9.94 0.36
CA GLN A 103 18.56 9.69 1.80
C GLN A 103 17.23 9.03 2.16
N LEU A 104 17.30 7.85 2.80
CA LEU A 104 16.13 7.23 3.40
C LEU A 104 15.59 8.18 4.48
N VAL A 105 14.32 8.59 4.34
CA VAL A 105 13.58 9.33 5.37
C VAL A 105 13.18 8.39 6.49
#